data_AF-A0A8T2SPF0-F1
#
_entry.id   AF-A0A8T2SPF0-F1
#
_cell.length_a   1.000
_cell.length_b   1.000
_cell.length_c   1.000
_cell.angle_alpha   90.00
_cell.angle_beta   90.00
_cell.angle_gamma   90.00
#
_symmetry.space_group_name_H-M   'P 1'
#
loop_
_entity.id
_entity.type
_entity.pdbx_description
1 polymer ?
#
loop_
_entity_poly.entity_id
_entity_poly.type
_entity_poly.pdbx_seq_one_letter_code
_entity_poly.pdbx_strand_id
1 'polypeptide(L)'
;MAGQTEFRAFHDSMLPDMCDRATSPLFLFVWCPFRLDKAGKIIIGEDGTSEIKANAEFNADLRYWLSLVASKSPPSESFKPKVFLAITRKYLLCNRDILALLKSDLETIHSDFKDHVELDIKEGLFEINATEPSSVKSLTSYIFSVAETVLDAAPLESKICEMAREFLETSTSRHKLEPIVSKEKVKEILCGEESLGVTPDKFETVANSLVRSGDTLFYSAVELVVRDVQWFCNKVMGDLLHFNLKCGTRNAGFFTSADLAEVLEEHVNQRKLKLGSIFARTKVPPRKVDGDLLVDLLVCLRLACTVNPQEDGTDLFIPASLSGIKIHGEVPAKKNFKPQKSSVVVGRRLSVNDNLRTFLTPGVFPLLQVTFHRHFKQQQVDVTLAQDMINFKMDGVEVLVELCRMEGQKDFIDVLVSVHKVYDESVPLRKISRADDALEWMEEKVLGTTRQVLAESRGAPGAEITCDIIRPACIESSVEANDRRIVTADRLKHILRQDLEKRGSRIVVNGIFRQ
;
A
#
# COMPACT_ATOMS: atom_id res chain seq x y z
N MET A 1 -8.60 5.65 -11.44
CA MET A 1 -7.77 4.91 -10.47
C MET A 1 -7.11 5.88 -9.51
N ALA A 2 -6.15 6.70 -9.95
CA ALA A 2 -5.64 7.79 -9.13
C ALA A 2 -6.75 8.79 -8.77
N GLY A 3 -6.93 9.04 -7.47
CA GLY A 3 -7.76 10.13 -6.92
C GLY A 3 -9.11 9.71 -6.36
N GLN A 4 -9.52 8.45 -6.53
CA GLN A 4 -10.77 7.94 -5.96
C GLN A 4 -10.47 7.18 -4.66
N THR A 5 -11.23 7.51 -3.61
CA THR A 5 -11.01 6.96 -2.26
C THR A 5 -11.22 5.45 -2.20
N GLU A 6 -12.10 4.93 -3.04
CA GLU A 6 -12.44 3.51 -3.18
C GLU A 6 -11.25 2.67 -3.69
N PHE A 7 -10.26 3.31 -4.31
CA PHE A 7 -9.10 2.63 -4.92
C PHE A 7 -7.81 2.80 -4.11
N ARG A 8 -7.92 3.42 -2.93
CA ARG A 8 -6.77 3.70 -2.05
C ARG A 8 -5.94 2.47 -1.74
N ALA A 9 -6.57 1.31 -1.52
CA ALA A 9 -5.88 0.05 -1.22
C ALA A 9 -4.95 -0.45 -2.35
N PHE A 10 -5.11 0.07 -3.57
CA PHE A 10 -4.31 -0.31 -4.73
C PHE A 10 -3.32 0.78 -5.16
N HIS A 11 -3.37 1.97 -4.55
CA HIS A 11 -2.42 3.05 -4.85
C HIS A 11 -0.98 2.61 -4.60
N ASP A 12 -0.76 1.80 -3.56
CA ASP A 12 0.53 1.18 -3.25
C ASP A 12 1.10 0.33 -4.37
N SER A 13 0.24 -0.28 -5.18
CA SER A 13 0.62 -1.11 -6.34
C SER A 13 0.82 -0.29 -7.62
N MET A 14 0.42 0.99 -7.61
CA MET A 14 0.60 1.92 -8.74
C MET A 14 1.90 2.70 -8.63
N LEU A 15 2.49 2.76 -7.44
CA LEU A 15 3.78 3.39 -7.23
C LEU A 15 4.90 2.38 -7.51
N PRO A 16 5.98 2.80 -8.21
CA PRO A 16 7.15 1.96 -8.35
C PRO A 16 7.78 1.64 -6.99
N ASP A 17 8.62 0.60 -6.95
CA ASP A 17 9.52 0.38 -5.82
C ASP A 17 10.52 1.55 -5.74
N MET A 18 10.56 2.21 -4.58
CA MET A 18 11.36 3.42 -4.34
C MET A 18 12.57 3.14 -3.45
N CYS A 19 12.71 1.92 -2.91
CA CYS A 19 13.74 1.59 -1.93
C CYS A 19 15.12 1.35 -2.55
N ASP A 20 15.16 0.94 -3.82
CA ASP A 20 16.38 0.60 -4.54
C ASP A 20 16.40 1.32 -5.89
N ARG A 21 16.44 2.65 -5.87
CA ARG A 21 16.58 3.47 -7.09
C ARG A 21 17.88 4.27 -7.08
N ALA A 22 18.44 4.42 -8.27
CA ALA A 22 19.62 5.24 -8.50
C ALA A 22 19.27 6.65 -9.00
N THR A 23 17.97 6.94 -9.17
CA THR A 23 17.44 8.21 -9.68
C THR A 23 16.21 8.63 -8.91
N SER A 24 16.01 9.94 -8.80
CA SER A 24 14.80 10.50 -8.21
C SER A 24 13.59 10.24 -9.11
N PRO A 25 12.49 9.71 -8.58
CA PRO A 25 11.23 9.59 -9.31
C PRO A 25 10.63 10.98 -9.59
N LEU A 26 9.87 11.08 -10.67
CA LEU A 26 9.12 12.28 -11.02
C LEU A 26 7.62 12.01 -10.89
N PHE A 27 6.92 12.88 -10.18
CA PHE A 27 5.47 12.81 -9.97
C PHE A 27 4.80 14.07 -10.50
N LEU A 28 3.70 13.90 -11.23
CA LEU A 28 2.84 15.00 -11.66
C LEU A 28 1.50 14.91 -10.91
N PHE A 29 1.28 15.84 -9.99
CA PHE A 29 -0.02 15.98 -9.34
C PHE A 29 -0.95 16.82 -10.23
N VAL A 30 -1.96 16.16 -10.77
CA VAL A 30 -2.97 16.77 -11.63
C VAL A 30 -4.23 17.02 -10.82
N TRP A 31 -4.60 18.28 -10.67
CA TRP A 31 -5.76 18.68 -9.87
C TRP A 31 -6.80 19.43 -10.70
N CYS A 32 -8.07 19.20 -10.37
CA CYS A 32 -9.21 19.88 -10.97
C CYS A 32 -9.91 20.68 -9.87
N PRO A 33 -10.06 22.01 -10.01
CA PRO A 33 -10.70 22.85 -9.01
C PRO A 33 -12.21 22.67 -8.93
N PHE A 34 -12.83 21.99 -9.89
CA PHE A 34 -14.27 21.81 -9.95
C PHE A 34 -14.73 20.48 -9.35
N ARG A 35 -15.91 20.49 -8.71
CA ARG A 35 -16.60 19.26 -8.29
C ARG A 35 -17.13 18.52 -9.51
N LEU A 36 -16.98 17.19 -9.49
CA LEU A 36 -17.41 16.32 -10.56
C LEU A 36 -18.51 15.36 -10.08
N ASP A 37 -19.49 15.11 -10.93
CA ASP A 37 -20.46 14.04 -10.71
C ASP A 37 -19.83 12.66 -10.91
N LYS A 38 -20.61 11.59 -10.68
CA LYS A 38 -20.15 10.19 -10.89
C LYS A 38 -19.76 9.89 -12.33
N ALA A 39 -20.22 10.68 -13.30
CA ALA A 39 -19.87 10.57 -14.72
C ALA A 39 -18.69 11.48 -15.10
N GLY A 40 -18.05 12.17 -14.14
CA GLY A 40 -16.89 13.04 -14.33
C GLY A 40 -17.22 14.40 -14.95
N LYS A 41 -18.51 14.75 -15.02
CA LYS A 41 -18.97 16.05 -15.51
C LYS A 41 -18.96 17.07 -14.37
N ILE A 42 -18.73 18.33 -14.71
CA ILE A 42 -18.74 19.42 -13.74
C ILE A 42 -20.15 19.55 -13.16
N ILE A 43 -20.24 19.62 -11.83
CA ILE A 43 -21.48 19.93 -11.15
C ILE A 43 -21.74 21.43 -11.29
N ILE A 44 -22.95 21.76 -11.71
CA ILE A 44 -23.44 23.13 -11.83
C ILE A 44 -24.39 23.38 -10.66
N GLY A 45 -24.10 24.42 -9.88
CA GLY A 45 -24.91 24.83 -8.74
C GLY A 45 -26.27 25.41 -9.15
N GLU A 46 -27.13 25.65 -8.18
CA GLU A 46 -28.48 26.21 -8.40
C GLU A 46 -28.47 27.59 -9.05
N ASP A 47 -27.38 28.34 -8.90
CA ASP A 47 -27.14 29.65 -9.50
C ASP A 47 -26.62 29.59 -10.95
N GLY A 48 -26.47 28.38 -11.51
CA GLY A 48 -25.95 28.16 -12.85
C GLY A 48 -24.43 28.23 -12.97
N THR A 49 -23.69 28.39 -11.86
CA THR A 49 -22.23 28.44 -11.84
C THR A 49 -21.61 27.05 -11.59
N SER A 50 -20.39 26.84 -12.08
CA SER A 50 -19.66 25.59 -11.80
C SER A 50 -19.23 25.54 -10.34
N GLU A 51 -19.54 24.44 -9.65
CA GLU A 51 -19.15 24.26 -8.26
C GLU A 51 -17.63 24.09 -8.12
N ILE A 52 -17.02 24.98 -7.35
CA ILE A 52 -15.58 24.98 -7.09
C ILE A 52 -15.34 24.31 -5.73
N LYS A 53 -14.32 23.45 -5.67
CA LYS A 53 -13.82 22.83 -4.45
C LYS A 53 -13.26 23.90 -3.50
N ALA A 54 -13.47 23.71 -2.21
CA ALA A 54 -12.87 24.56 -1.19
C ALA A 54 -11.34 24.37 -1.15
N ASN A 55 -10.60 25.38 -0.69
CA ASN A 55 -9.15 25.29 -0.47
C ASN A 55 -8.76 24.12 0.43
N ALA A 56 -9.59 23.82 1.44
CA ALA A 56 -9.39 22.68 2.33
C ALA A 56 -9.37 21.34 1.58
N GLU A 57 -10.13 21.21 0.48
CA GLU A 57 -10.12 20.00 -0.36
C GLU A 57 -8.82 19.92 -1.18
N PHE A 58 -8.32 21.03 -1.72
CA PHE A 58 -7.00 21.07 -2.37
C PHE A 58 -5.90 20.64 -1.39
N ASN A 59 -5.93 21.21 -0.18
CA ASN A 59 -4.94 20.93 0.86
C ASN A 59 -4.97 19.44 1.25
N ALA A 60 -6.16 18.89 1.49
CA ALA A 60 -6.35 17.47 1.78
C ALA A 60 -5.90 16.55 0.64
N ASP A 61 -6.26 16.86 -0.61
CA ASP A 61 -5.86 16.09 -1.79
C ASP A 61 -4.34 16.09 -1.94
N LEU A 62 -3.70 17.26 -1.95
CA LEU A 62 -2.25 17.37 -2.15
C LEU A 62 -1.48 16.69 -1.01
N ARG A 63 -1.84 16.94 0.25
CA ARG A 63 -1.20 16.30 1.40
C ARG A 63 -1.33 14.79 1.35
N TYR A 64 -2.48 14.24 0.97
CA TYR A 64 -2.64 12.80 0.83
C TYR A 64 -1.60 12.20 -0.14
N TRP A 65 -1.44 12.80 -1.32
CA TRP A 65 -0.49 12.30 -2.32
C TRP A 65 0.96 12.49 -1.91
N LEU A 66 1.31 13.65 -1.36
CA LEU A 66 2.67 13.89 -0.86
C LEU A 66 3.01 12.93 0.28
N SER A 67 2.08 12.71 1.22
CA SER A 67 2.30 11.74 2.29
C SER A 67 2.40 10.32 1.78
N LEU A 68 1.68 9.97 0.71
CA LEU A 68 1.79 8.63 0.11
C LEU A 68 3.17 8.43 -0.51
N VAL A 69 3.64 9.41 -1.28
CA VAL A 69 4.99 9.42 -1.88
C VAL A 69 6.06 9.36 -0.79
N ALA A 70 5.95 10.20 0.25
CA ALA A 70 6.87 10.24 1.37
C ALA A 70 6.89 8.92 2.15
N SER A 71 5.72 8.31 2.43
CA SER A 71 5.64 7.03 3.16
C SER A 71 6.26 5.86 2.40
N LYS A 72 6.32 5.95 1.06
CA LYS A 72 6.94 4.95 0.18
C LYS A 72 8.41 5.18 -0.08
N SER A 73 8.92 6.38 0.19
CA SER A 73 10.29 6.77 -0.14
C SER A 73 11.11 6.73 1.15
N PRO A 74 12.10 5.83 1.28
CA PRO A 74 12.98 5.84 2.44
C PRO A 74 13.62 7.23 2.63
N PRO A 75 13.88 7.66 3.87
CA PRO A 75 14.54 8.94 4.10
C PRO A 75 15.93 8.93 3.44
N SER A 76 16.11 9.71 2.38
CA SER A 76 17.39 9.88 1.70
C SER A 76 17.52 11.32 1.24
N GLU A 77 18.59 11.99 1.68
CA GLU A 77 18.91 13.35 1.25
C GLU A 77 19.31 13.41 -0.23
N SER A 78 19.79 12.30 -0.80
CA SER A 78 20.35 12.29 -2.16
C SER A 78 19.31 12.07 -3.26
N PHE A 79 18.14 11.51 -2.96
CA PHE A 79 17.17 11.07 -3.97
C PHE A 79 15.71 11.38 -3.59
N LYS A 80 15.44 12.64 -3.22
CA LYS A 80 14.07 13.07 -2.91
C LYS A 80 13.18 12.97 -4.16
N PRO A 81 11.95 12.43 -4.04
CA PRO A 81 10.97 12.49 -5.11
C PRO A 81 10.66 13.92 -5.53
N LYS A 82 10.64 14.18 -6.84
CA LYS A 82 10.24 15.50 -7.36
C LYS A 82 8.77 15.50 -7.71
N VAL A 83 8.04 16.51 -7.25
CA VAL A 83 6.59 16.63 -7.47
C VAL A 83 6.29 17.95 -8.17
N PHE A 84 5.62 17.86 -9.32
CA PHE A 84 5.11 18.99 -10.11
C PHE A 84 3.61 19.13 -9.92
N LEU A 85 3.09 20.34 -10.11
CA LEU A 85 1.69 20.68 -9.90
C LEU A 85 1.05 21.15 -11.20
N ALA A 86 -0.03 20.52 -11.62
CA ALA A 86 -0.83 20.95 -12.76
C ALA A 86 -2.30 21.18 -12.36
N ILE A 87 -2.72 22.44 -12.34
CA ILE A 87 -4.11 22.84 -12.14
C ILE A 87 -4.81 22.88 -13.49
N THR A 88 -5.76 21.97 -13.70
CA THR A 88 -6.43 21.79 -14.97
C THR A 88 -7.68 22.67 -15.12
N ARG A 89 -8.18 22.76 -16.36
CA ARG A 89 -9.43 23.46 -16.72
C ARG A 89 -9.36 24.97 -16.49
N LYS A 90 -8.20 25.57 -16.72
CA LYS A 90 -7.97 27.02 -16.65
C LYS A 90 -9.02 27.83 -17.42
N TYR A 91 -9.47 27.34 -18.58
CA TYR A 91 -10.46 28.02 -19.42
C TYR A 91 -11.82 28.27 -18.74
N LEU A 92 -12.15 27.56 -17.66
CA LEU A 92 -13.38 27.74 -16.89
C LEU A 92 -13.21 28.66 -15.67
N LEU A 93 -11.98 29.11 -15.38
CA LEU A 93 -11.72 29.93 -14.21
C LEU A 93 -12.15 31.39 -14.40
N CYS A 94 -12.56 31.82 -15.60
CA CYS A 94 -13.14 33.15 -15.86
C CYS A 94 -12.39 34.31 -15.16
N ASN A 95 -11.05 34.32 -15.24
CA ASN A 95 -10.13 35.28 -14.59
C ASN A 95 -10.00 35.17 -13.05
N ARG A 96 -10.53 34.12 -12.40
CA ARG A 96 -10.21 33.82 -11.00
C ARG A 96 -8.77 33.36 -10.88
N ASP A 97 -8.01 34.05 -10.05
CA ASP A 97 -6.64 33.68 -9.70
C ASP A 97 -6.66 32.61 -8.60
N ILE A 98 -6.82 31.35 -9.00
CA ILE A 98 -6.79 30.22 -8.06
C ILE A 98 -5.41 30.07 -7.43
N LEU A 99 -4.34 30.43 -8.13
CA LEU A 99 -2.99 30.37 -7.56
C LEU A 99 -2.84 31.34 -6.39
N ALA A 100 -3.34 32.58 -6.51
CA ALA A 100 -3.35 33.52 -5.41
C ALA A 100 -4.15 32.99 -4.20
N LEU A 101 -5.26 32.30 -4.45
CA LEU A 101 -6.09 31.69 -3.39
C LEU A 101 -5.39 30.52 -2.69
N LEU A 102 -4.59 29.73 -3.42
CA LEU A 102 -3.90 28.55 -2.89
C LEU A 102 -2.48 28.86 -2.37
N LYS A 103 -1.96 30.06 -2.60
CA LYS A 103 -0.56 30.42 -2.31
C LYS A 103 -0.14 30.12 -0.87
N SER A 104 -0.94 30.56 0.11
CA SER A 104 -0.64 30.32 1.53
C SER A 104 -0.63 28.84 1.89
N ASP A 105 -1.56 28.06 1.32
CA ASP A 105 -1.63 26.61 1.51
C ASP A 105 -0.42 25.93 0.89
N LEU A 106 -0.04 26.31 -0.33
CA LEU A 106 1.12 25.80 -1.05
C LEU A 106 2.43 26.07 -0.33
N GLU A 107 2.64 27.30 0.18
CA GLU A 107 3.84 27.65 0.95
C GLU A 107 3.93 26.83 2.25
N THR A 108 2.79 26.61 2.92
CA THR A 108 2.71 25.77 4.13
C THR A 108 3.05 24.32 3.79
N ILE A 109 2.42 23.74 2.77
CA ILE A 109 2.66 22.36 2.34
C ILE A 109 4.11 22.17 1.88
N HIS A 110 4.65 23.12 1.11
CA HIS A 110 6.05 23.09 0.69
C HIS A 110 7.00 23.09 1.90
N SER A 111 6.76 23.94 2.90
CA SER A 111 7.55 23.97 4.13
C SER A 111 7.47 22.66 4.92
N ASP A 112 6.27 22.08 5.03
CA ASP A 112 6.07 20.83 5.75
C ASP A 112 6.86 19.69 5.10
N PHE A 113 6.77 19.53 3.77
CA PHE A 113 7.30 18.36 3.07
C PHE A 113 8.73 18.49 2.53
N LYS A 114 9.41 19.64 2.69
CA LYS A 114 10.75 19.93 2.14
C LYS A 114 11.84 18.86 2.40
N ASP A 115 11.71 18.13 3.51
CA ASP A 115 12.68 17.11 3.92
C ASP A 115 12.36 15.73 3.33
N HIS A 116 11.15 15.55 2.78
CA HIS A 116 10.66 14.26 2.25
C HIS A 116 10.48 14.28 0.73
N VAL A 117 10.06 15.39 0.14
CA VAL A 117 9.83 15.54 -1.29
C VAL A 117 10.30 16.92 -1.78
N GLU A 118 10.76 16.98 -3.03
CA GLU A 118 11.06 18.23 -3.73
C GLU A 118 9.79 18.69 -4.45
N LEU A 119 8.98 19.51 -3.77
CA LEU A 119 7.78 20.10 -4.37
C LEU A 119 8.16 21.38 -5.14
N ASP A 120 8.13 21.33 -6.46
CA ASP A 120 8.50 22.48 -7.28
C ASP A 120 7.32 23.44 -7.46
N ILE A 121 7.21 24.39 -6.54
CA ILE A 121 6.16 25.43 -6.56
C ILE A 121 6.56 26.69 -7.35
N LYS A 122 7.82 26.82 -7.79
CA LYS A 122 8.31 28.04 -8.46
C LYS A 122 8.20 27.93 -9.96
N GLU A 123 8.77 26.86 -10.51
CA GLU A 123 8.82 26.62 -11.96
C GLU A 123 7.94 25.42 -12.34
N GLY A 124 7.65 24.55 -11.38
CA GLY A 124 6.86 23.33 -11.53
C GLY A 124 5.35 23.47 -11.34
N LEU A 125 4.82 24.69 -11.22
CA LEU A 125 3.40 24.97 -11.02
C LEU A 125 2.76 25.51 -12.31
N PHE A 126 1.81 24.76 -12.86
CA PHE A 126 1.22 25.05 -14.15
C PHE A 126 -0.31 25.16 -14.08
N GLU A 127 -0.86 26.24 -14.65
CA GLU A 127 -2.28 26.33 -14.96
C GLU A 127 -2.52 25.86 -16.39
N ILE A 128 -3.16 24.70 -16.53
CA ILE A 128 -3.32 24.00 -17.79
C ILE A 128 -4.68 24.31 -18.42
N ASN A 129 -4.62 24.88 -19.62
CA ASN A 129 -5.74 24.89 -20.54
C ASN A 129 -5.57 23.76 -21.58
N ALA A 130 -6.23 22.63 -21.35
CA ALA A 130 -6.14 21.49 -22.26
C ALA A 130 -6.74 21.75 -23.66
N THR A 131 -7.53 22.82 -23.84
CA THR A 131 -8.01 23.24 -25.17
C THR A 131 -6.96 24.03 -25.94
N GLU A 132 -5.86 24.41 -25.30
CA GLU A 132 -4.79 25.23 -25.86
C GLU A 132 -3.48 24.43 -25.88
N PRO A 133 -3.06 23.90 -27.04
CA PRO A 133 -1.89 23.03 -27.13
C PRO A 133 -0.59 23.65 -26.60
N SER A 134 -0.42 24.97 -26.68
CA SER A 134 0.73 25.71 -26.12
C SER A 134 0.84 25.56 -24.61
N SER A 135 -0.28 25.63 -23.88
CA SER A 135 -0.30 25.49 -22.42
C SER A 135 0.19 24.12 -21.97
N VAL A 136 -0.23 23.06 -22.67
CA VAL A 136 0.25 21.70 -22.42
C VAL A 136 1.72 21.56 -22.81
N LYS A 137 2.12 22.09 -23.97
CA LYS A 137 3.51 22.00 -24.46
C LYS A 137 4.53 22.59 -23.48
N SER A 138 4.21 23.72 -22.85
CA SER A 138 5.08 24.33 -21.84
C SER A 138 5.32 23.41 -20.64
N LEU A 139 4.26 22.80 -20.10
CA LEU A 139 4.35 21.78 -19.04
C LEU A 139 5.23 20.61 -19.48
N THR A 140 4.97 20.06 -20.67
CA THR A 140 5.71 18.88 -21.14
C THR A 140 7.18 19.19 -21.35
N SER A 141 7.52 20.33 -21.97
CA SER A 141 8.90 20.75 -22.18
C SER A 141 9.67 20.90 -20.87
N TYR A 142 9.06 21.48 -19.84
CA TYR A 142 9.69 21.64 -18.54
C TYR A 142 9.93 20.29 -17.83
N ILE A 143 8.90 19.43 -17.78
CA ILE A 143 9.05 18.12 -17.13
C ILE A 143 10.12 17.29 -17.85
N PHE A 144 10.17 17.32 -19.19
CA PHE A 144 11.20 16.61 -19.94
C PHE A 144 12.60 17.16 -19.69
N SER A 145 12.79 18.48 -19.58
CA SER A 145 14.12 19.01 -19.26
C SER A 145 14.59 18.62 -17.84
N VAL A 146 13.66 18.52 -16.88
CA VAL A 146 14.00 18.02 -15.54
C VAL A 146 14.30 16.51 -15.59
N ALA A 147 13.54 15.75 -16.38
CA ALA A 147 13.79 14.32 -16.57
C ALA A 147 15.15 14.06 -17.21
N GLU A 148 15.54 14.81 -18.25
CA GLU A 148 16.87 14.76 -18.86
C GLU A 148 17.96 15.00 -17.80
N THR A 149 17.81 16.03 -16.97
CA THR A 149 18.77 16.33 -15.89
C THR A 149 18.89 15.19 -14.86
N VAL A 150 17.76 14.56 -14.50
CA VAL A 150 17.75 13.42 -13.57
C VAL A 150 18.38 12.17 -14.20
N LEU A 151 18.17 11.96 -15.51
CA LEU A 151 18.76 10.86 -16.25
C LEU A 151 20.27 11.04 -16.47
N ASP A 152 20.72 12.26 -16.75
CA ASP A 152 22.16 12.57 -16.89
C ASP A 152 22.93 12.37 -15.58
N ALA A 153 22.27 12.57 -14.43
CA ALA A 153 22.83 12.30 -13.12
C ALA A 153 22.76 10.82 -12.71
N ALA A 154 22.04 9.98 -13.45
CA ALA A 154 21.90 8.57 -13.18
C ALA A 154 23.23 7.83 -13.45
N PRO A 155 23.53 6.76 -12.69
CA PRO A 155 24.57 5.83 -13.11
C PRO A 155 24.24 5.28 -14.49
N LEU A 156 25.22 5.34 -15.41
CA LEU A 156 25.11 4.75 -16.74
C LEU A 156 24.66 3.29 -16.61
N GLU A 157 23.52 2.97 -17.23
CA GLU A 157 23.10 1.58 -17.37
C GLU A 157 24.16 0.82 -18.20
N SER A 158 24.34 -0.46 -17.90
CA SER A 158 25.17 -1.30 -18.75
C SER A 158 24.57 -1.31 -20.16
N LYS A 159 25.41 -1.13 -21.19
CA LYS A 159 25.01 -1.23 -22.60
C LYS A 159 24.22 -2.50 -22.91
N ILE A 160 24.48 -3.58 -22.18
CA ILE A 160 23.74 -4.85 -22.28
C ILE A 160 22.26 -4.68 -21.89
N CYS A 161 21.96 -3.89 -20.86
CA CYS A 161 20.60 -3.61 -20.41
C CYS A 161 19.83 -2.77 -21.44
N GLU A 162 20.46 -1.75 -22.01
CA GLU A 162 19.88 -0.92 -23.07
C GLU A 162 19.53 -1.77 -24.31
N MET A 163 20.49 -2.58 -24.78
CA MET A 163 20.28 -3.47 -25.93
C MET A 163 19.16 -4.49 -25.67
N ALA A 164 19.11 -5.06 -24.46
CA ALA A 164 18.06 -6.01 -24.08
C ALA A 164 16.67 -5.35 -24.05
N ARG A 165 16.56 -4.11 -23.55
CA ARG A 165 15.32 -3.32 -23.56
C ARG A 165 14.83 -3.09 -24.99
N GLU A 166 15.68 -2.53 -25.85
CA GLU A 166 15.36 -2.24 -27.25
C GLU A 166 14.96 -3.51 -28.01
N PHE A 167 15.66 -4.62 -27.76
CA PHE A 167 15.35 -5.91 -28.36
C PHE A 167 13.98 -6.42 -27.93
N LEU A 168 13.62 -6.29 -26.65
CA LEU A 168 12.31 -6.69 -26.16
C LEU A 168 11.21 -5.83 -26.80
N GLU A 169 11.37 -4.51 -26.81
CA GLU A 169 10.40 -3.59 -27.42
C GLU A 169 10.15 -3.93 -28.90
N THR A 170 11.24 -4.04 -29.69
CA THR A 170 11.16 -4.31 -31.13
C THR A 170 10.66 -5.72 -31.44
N SER A 171 11.07 -6.73 -30.66
CA SER A 171 10.58 -8.11 -30.78
C SER A 171 9.07 -8.23 -30.56
N THR A 172 8.44 -7.32 -29.82
CA THR A 172 6.98 -7.29 -29.61
C THR A 172 6.20 -6.98 -30.90
N SER A 173 6.83 -6.28 -31.85
CA SER A 173 6.22 -5.96 -33.15
C SER A 173 6.34 -7.10 -34.16
N ARG A 174 7.39 -7.92 -34.07
CA ARG A 174 7.68 -9.03 -35.01
C ARG A 174 7.20 -10.39 -34.51
N HIS A 175 7.25 -10.61 -33.20
CA HIS A 175 6.73 -11.78 -32.51
C HIS A 175 5.53 -11.34 -31.68
N LYS A 176 4.34 -11.92 -31.92
CA LYS A 176 3.12 -11.75 -31.11
C LYS A 176 3.32 -12.38 -29.73
N LEU A 177 4.30 -11.91 -28.96
CA LEU A 177 4.55 -12.39 -27.61
C LEU A 177 3.41 -11.93 -26.71
N GLU A 178 2.99 -12.84 -25.83
CA GLU A 178 1.90 -12.62 -24.90
C GLU A 178 2.23 -11.48 -23.93
N PRO A 179 1.22 -10.72 -23.43
CA PRO A 179 1.44 -9.61 -22.51
C PRO A 179 2.10 -10.02 -21.19
N ILE A 180 1.92 -11.29 -20.82
CA ILE A 180 2.49 -11.94 -19.64
C ILE A 180 3.22 -13.17 -20.16
N VAL A 181 4.47 -13.35 -19.75
CA VAL A 181 5.30 -14.50 -20.12
C VAL A 181 6.10 -14.98 -18.92
N SER A 182 6.61 -16.21 -18.94
CA SER A 182 7.49 -16.67 -17.86
C SER A 182 8.89 -16.03 -17.93
N LYS A 183 9.58 -15.99 -16.80
CA LYS A 183 10.94 -15.49 -16.63
C LYS A 183 11.90 -16.35 -17.43
N GLU A 184 11.69 -17.66 -17.45
CA GLU A 184 12.45 -18.63 -18.24
C GLU A 184 12.30 -18.31 -19.71
N LYS A 185 11.08 -17.96 -20.15
CA LYS A 185 10.86 -17.59 -21.55
C LYS A 185 11.60 -16.32 -21.93
N VAL A 186 11.61 -15.32 -21.05
CA VAL A 186 12.38 -14.09 -21.26
C VAL A 186 13.88 -14.38 -21.23
N LYS A 187 14.34 -15.26 -20.34
CA LYS A 187 15.73 -15.70 -20.27
C LYS A 187 16.17 -16.42 -21.54
N GLU A 188 15.36 -17.35 -22.06
CA GLU A 188 15.61 -18.01 -23.35
C GLU A 188 15.74 -16.99 -24.49
N ILE A 189 14.82 -16.03 -24.55
CA ILE A 189 14.79 -15.00 -25.59
C ILE A 189 16.04 -14.10 -25.52
N LEU A 190 16.40 -13.63 -24.33
CA LEU A 190 17.54 -12.73 -24.15
C LEU A 190 18.89 -13.45 -24.28
N CYS A 191 19.02 -14.66 -23.72
CA CYS A 191 20.26 -15.44 -23.80
C CYS A 191 20.46 -16.12 -25.16
N GLY A 192 19.38 -16.36 -25.91
CA GLY A 192 19.44 -16.93 -27.26
C GLY A 192 19.86 -15.94 -28.33
N GLU A 193 19.79 -14.63 -28.06
CA GLU A 193 20.21 -13.59 -28.99
C GLU A 193 21.67 -13.19 -28.72
N GLU A 194 22.59 -13.79 -29.49
CA GLU A 194 24.04 -13.57 -29.32
C GLU A 194 24.43 -12.10 -29.38
N SER A 195 23.73 -11.29 -30.19
CA SER A 195 24.02 -9.87 -30.35
C SER A 195 23.84 -9.05 -29.07
N LEU A 196 23.05 -9.53 -28.10
CA LEU A 196 22.84 -8.85 -26.82
C LEU A 196 23.94 -9.12 -25.79
N GLY A 197 24.68 -10.22 -25.92
CA GLY A 197 25.70 -10.63 -24.95
C GLY A 197 25.15 -10.93 -23.54
N VAL A 198 23.85 -11.23 -23.42
CA VAL A 198 23.19 -11.61 -22.17
C VAL A 198 23.46 -13.07 -21.88
N THR A 199 24.41 -13.35 -20.99
CA THR A 199 24.68 -14.72 -20.54
C THR A 199 23.78 -15.09 -19.34
N PRO A 200 23.57 -16.39 -19.04
CA PRO A 200 22.72 -16.82 -17.93
C PRO A 200 23.09 -16.23 -16.56
N ASP A 201 24.38 -15.95 -16.33
CA ASP A 201 24.93 -15.29 -15.14
C ASP A 201 24.64 -13.77 -15.10
N LYS A 202 24.45 -13.13 -16.26
CA LYS A 202 24.13 -11.70 -16.37
C LYS A 202 22.62 -11.43 -16.39
N PHE A 203 21.80 -12.45 -16.64
CA PHE A 203 20.35 -12.29 -16.79
C PHE A 203 19.70 -11.59 -15.60
N GLU A 204 20.06 -11.94 -14.36
CA GLU A 204 19.47 -11.30 -13.17
C GLU A 204 19.77 -9.80 -13.10
N THR A 205 20.97 -9.38 -13.55
CA THR A 205 21.33 -7.95 -13.62
C THR A 205 20.46 -7.23 -14.65
N VAL A 206 20.26 -7.84 -15.82
CA VAL A 206 19.42 -7.29 -16.89
C VAL A 206 17.95 -7.24 -16.46
N ALA A 207 17.43 -8.31 -15.87
CA ALA A 207 16.07 -8.38 -15.35
C ALA A 207 15.83 -7.28 -14.30
N ASN A 208 16.73 -7.12 -13.33
CA ASN A 208 16.64 -6.06 -12.33
C ASN A 208 16.69 -4.66 -12.96
N SER A 209 17.51 -4.45 -14.00
CA SER A 209 17.54 -3.18 -14.74
C SER A 209 16.19 -2.85 -15.39
N LEU A 210 15.56 -3.84 -16.02
CA LEU A 210 14.25 -3.68 -16.66
C LEU A 210 13.12 -3.41 -15.63
N VAL A 211 13.20 -4.01 -14.43
CA VAL A 211 12.29 -3.69 -13.32
C VAL A 211 12.48 -2.25 -12.87
N ARG A 212 13.74 -1.81 -12.73
CA ARG A 212 14.08 -0.47 -12.23
C ARG A 212 13.62 0.63 -13.18
N SER A 213 13.75 0.42 -14.49
CA SER A 213 13.26 1.36 -15.51
C SER A 213 11.74 1.39 -15.59
N GLY A 214 11.04 0.35 -15.12
CA GLY A 214 9.58 0.26 -15.14
C GLY A 214 9.00 -0.16 -16.50
N ASP A 215 9.86 -0.53 -17.44
CA ASP A 215 9.46 -1.02 -18.77
C ASP A 215 8.83 -2.41 -18.69
N THR A 216 9.11 -3.14 -17.62
CA THR A 216 8.64 -4.49 -17.40
C THR A 216 8.49 -4.73 -15.91
N LEU A 217 7.44 -5.44 -15.50
CA LEU A 217 7.32 -5.89 -14.12
C LEU A 217 7.77 -7.34 -14.05
N PHE A 218 8.87 -7.60 -13.34
CA PHE A 218 9.28 -8.95 -13.01
C PHE A 218 8.78 -9.33 -11.63
N TYR A 219 8.18 -10.51 -11.53
CA TYR A 219 7.72 -11.11 -10.28
C TYR A 219 8.49 -12.38 -10.01
N SER A 220 9.65 -12.23 -9.35
CA SER A 220 10.58 -13.34 -9.07
C SER A 220 9.95 -14.51 -8.31
N ALA A 221 8.85 -14.29 -7.58
CA ALA A 221 8.17 -15.34 -6.81
C ALA A 221 7.43 -16.38 -7.66
N VAL A 222 7.05 -16.03 -8.89
CA VAL A 222 6.34 -16.95 -9.83
C VAL A 222 6.97 -16.98 -11.20
N GLU A 223 8.15 -16.40 -11.33
CA GLU A 223 8.86 -16.39 -12.59
C GLU A 223 7.95 -15.82 -13.70
N LEU A 224 7.21 -14.74 -13.41
CA LEU A 224 6.35 -14.08 -14.40
C LEU A 224 6.87 -12.68 -14.73
N VAL A 225 6.66 -12.31 -15.99
CA VAL A 225 7.12 -11.06 -16.58
C VAL A 225 5.94 -10.39 -17.29
N VAL A 226 5.51 -9.26 -16.76
CA VAL A 226 4.49 -8.40 -17.40
C VAL A 226 5.21 -7.41 -18.30
N ARG A 227 5.07 -7.60 -19.61
CA ARG A 227 5.78 -6.82 -20.62
C ARG A 227 5.02 -5.56 -21.04
N ASP A 228 3.69 -5.61 -21.03
CA ASP A 228 2.84 -4.45 -21.30
C ASP A 228 2.29 -3.91 -19.97
N VAL A 229 3.12 -3.15 -19.27
CA VAL A 229 2.80 -2.53 -17.97
C VAL A 229 1.58 -1.62 -18.10
N GLN A 230 1.46 -0.90 -19.22
CA GLN A 230 0.34 0.00 -19.47
C GLN A 230 -0.98 -0.75 -19.63
N TRP A 231 -1.01 -1.85 -20.38
CA TRP A 231 -2.17 -2.73 -20.47
C TRP A 231 -2.50 -3.34 -19.12
N PHE A 232 -1.51 -3.85 -18.39
CA PHE A 232 -1.72 -4.47 -17.10
C PHE A 232 -2.34 -3.50 -16.08
N CYS A 233 -1.77 -2.30 -15.94
CA CYS A 233 -2.30 -1.29 -15.03
C CYS A 233 -3.68 -0.80 -15.48
N ASN A 234 -3.88 -0.47 -16.76
CA ASN A 234 -5.14 0.17 -17.20
C ASN A 234 -6.30 -0.81 -17.42
N LYS A 235 -6.00 -2.07 -17.77
CA LYS A 235 -7.01 -3.11 -18.02
C LYS A 235 -7.11 -4.06 -16.86
N VAL A 236 -6.08 -4.85 -16.57
CA VAL A 236 -6.17 -5.88 -15.53
C VAL A 236 -6.44 -5.26 -14.15
N MET A 237 -5.59 -4.32 -13.70
CA MET A 237 -5.77 -3.68 -12.41
C MET A 237 -7.03 -2.80 -12.38
N GLY A 238 -7.30 -2.04 -13.46
CA GLY A 238 -8.52 -1.25 -13.61
C GLY A 238 -9.81 -2.06 -13.48
N ASP A 239 -9.84 -3.25 -14.08
CA ASP A 239 -11.02 -4.11 -14.11
C ASP A 239 -11.16 -4.93 -12.82
N LEU A 240 -10.07 -5.38 -12.20
CA LEU A 240 -10.06 -6.00 -10.88
C LEU A 240 -10.69 -5.08 -9.82
N LEU A 241 -10.38 -3.78 -9.88
CA LEU A 241 -10.98 -2.77 -9.01
C LEU A 241 -12.50 -2.73 -9.16
N HIS A 242 -13.00 -2.79 -10.39
CA HIS A 242 -14.43 -2.81 -10.68
C HIS A 242 -15.11 -4.13 -10.28
N PHE A 243 -14.40 -5.26 -10.41
CA PHE A 243 -14.87 -6.56 -9.96
C PHE A 243 -15.04 -6.62 -8.44
N ASN A 244 -14.02 -6.18 -7.70
CA ASN A 244 -14.04 -6.16 -6.24
C ASN A 244 -15.26 -5.40 -5.69
N LEU A 245 -15.61 -4.27 -6.30
CA LEU A 245 -16.78 -3.47 -5.93
C LEU A 245 -18.14 -4.16 -6.18
N LYS A 246 -18.21 -5.14 -7.09
CA LYS A 246 -19.45 -5.82 -7.46
C LYS A 246 -19.64 -7.17 -6.77
N CYS A 247 -18.56 -7.94 -6.64
CA CYS A 247 -18.61 -9.34 -6.19
C CYS A 247 -18.05 -9.55 -4.78
N GLY A 248 -17.10 -8.73 -4.31
CA GLY A 248 -16.47 -8.89 -2.99
C GLY A 248 -17.44 -8.79 -1.82
N THR A 249 -18.57 -8.10 -2.00
CA THR A 249 -19.59 -7.93 -0.96
C THR A 249 -20.43 -9.19 -0.72
N ARG A 250 -20.47 -10.15 -1.65
CA ARG A 250 -21.33 -11.34 -1.52
C ARG A 250 -20.72 -12.40 -0.60
N ASN A 251 -19.40 -12.60 -0.68
CA ASN A 251 -18.68 -13.66 0.03
C ASN A 251 -17.65 -13.09 1.04
N ALA A 252 -17.91 -11.88 1.57
CA ALA A 252 -17.02 -11.21 2.53
C ALA A 252 -15.54 -11.11 2.09
N GLY A 253 -15.28 -11.01 0.78
CA GLY A 253 -13.93 -10.94 0.20
C GLY A 253 -13.25 -12.28 -0.10
N PHE A 254 -13.95 -13.41 0.06
CA PHE A 254 -13.49 -14.74 -0.35
C PHE A 254 -14.06 -15.15 -1.71
N PHE A 255 -13.28 -15.89 -2.49
CA PHE A 255 -13.59 -16.26 -3.86
C PHE A 255 -13.13 -17.69 -4.13
N THR A 256 -13.74 -18.34 -5.13
CA THR A 256 -13.11 -19.50 -5.77
C THR A 256 -12.13 -18.99 -6.82
N SER A 257 -11.00 -19.68 -6.99
CA SER A 257 -9.99 -19.36 -8.01
C SER A 257 -10.61 -19.41 -9.40
N ALA A 258 -11.49 -20.38 -9.65
CA ALA A 258 -12.22 -20.54 -10.91
C ALA A 258 -13.15 -19.36 -11.22
N ASP A 259 -13.95 -18.90 -10.26
CA ASP A 259 -14.84 -17.75 -10.48
C ASP A 259 -14.04 -16.47 -10.73
N LEU A 260 -12.94 -16.27 -10.00
CA LEU A 260 -12.08 -15.11 -10.20
C LEU A 260 -11.39 -15.18 -11.57
N ALA A 261 -10.88 -16.35 -11.97
CA ALA A 261 -10.25 -16.58 -13.27
C ALA A 261 -11.23 -16.33 -14.41
N GLU A 262 -12.43 -16.92 -14.38
CA GLU A 262 -13.46 -16.74 -15.40
C GLU A 262 -13.82 -15.26 -15.56
N VAL A 263 -14.00 -14.55 -14.44
CA VAL A 263 -14.40 -13.16 -14.50
C VAL A 263 -13.26 -12.26 -15.00
N LEU A 264 -12.04 -12.48 -14.54
CA LEU A 264 -10.87 -11.75 -15.03
C LEU A 264 -10.65 -12.02 -16.52
N GLU A 265 -10.75 -13.28 -16.94
CA GLU A 265 -10.66 -13.69 -18.33
C GLU A 265 -11.74 -13.01 -19.18
N GLU A 266 -13.01 -13.05 -18.74
CA GLU A 266 -14.12 -12.42 -19.44
C GLU A 266 -13.90 -10.91 -19.61
N HIS A 267 -13.50 -10.21 -18.54
CA HIS A 267 -13.34 -8.76 -18.55
C HIS A 267 -12.13 -8.31 -19.37
N VAL A 268 -11.02 -9.05 -19.29
CA VAL A 268 -9.78 -8.75 -20.03
C VAL A 268 -9.91 -9.13 -21.51
N ASN A 269 -10.58 -10.25 -21.83
CA ASN A 269 -10.66 -10.79 -23.19
C ASN A 269 -11.87 -10.24 -23.97
N GLN A 270 -12.97 -9.82 -23.33
CA GLN A 270 -14.16 -9.28 -24.02
C GLN A 270 -14.24 -7.74 -24.05
N ARG A 271 -14.55 -7.17 -25.22
CA ARG A 271 -14.91 -5.74 -25.41
C ARG A 271 -16.31 -5.36 -24.90
N LYS A 272 -17.02 -6.23 -24.19
CA LYS A 272 -18.49 -6.18 -24.03
C LYS A 272 -18.98 -5.71 -22.67
N LEU A 273 -18.45 -4.61 -22.14
CA LEU A 273 -19.20 -3.84 -21.16
C LEU A 273 -19.27 -2.37 -21.55
N LYS A 274 -20.47 -1.93 -21.91
CA LYS A 274 -20.90 -0.53 -21.86
C LYS A 274 -20.98 -0.10 -20.38
N LEU A 275 -19.86 -0.11 -19.66
CA LEU A 275 -19.80 0.58 -18.38
C LEU A 275 -19.60 2.06 -18.70
N GLY A 276 -20.52 2.91 -18.27
CA GLY A 276 -20.52 4.37 -18.43
C GLY A 276 -19.38 5.07 -17.67
N SER A 277 -18.16 4.57 -17.82
CA SER A 277 -16.94 5.05 -17.20
C SER A 277 -16.10 5.77 -18.26
N ILE A 278 -15.62 6.95 -17.88
CA ILE A 278 -14.86 7.93 -18.67
C ILE A 278 -13.61 7.32 -19.35
N PHE A 279 -13.18 6.12 -18.93
CA PHE A 279 -12.03 5.39 -19.43
C PHE A 279 -12.31 4.49 -20.66
N ALA A 280 -13.55 4.48 -21.19
CA ALA A 280 -13.96 3.69 -22.37
C ALA A 280 -13.26 4.06 -23.70
N ARG A 281 -12.21 4.90 -23.70
CA ARG A 281 -11.48 5.34 -24.90
C ARG A 281 -10.08 4.79 -25.07
N THR A 282 -9.61 3.89 -24.21
CA THR A 282 -8.33 3.21 -24.48
C THR A 282 -8.53 2.23 -25.64
N LYS A 283 -8.02 2.57 -26.84
CA LYS A 283 -7.93 1.69 -28.02
C LYS A 283 -6.90 0.58 -27.80
N VAL A 284 -7.01 -0.17 -26.71
CA VAL A 284 -6.15 -1.34 -26.48
C VAL A 284 -6.84 -2.54 -27.14
N PRO A 285 -6.20 -3.25 -28.06
CA PRO A 285 -6.78 -4.46 -28.65
C PRO A 285 -7.02 -5.50 -27.55
N PRO A 286 -8.15 -6.24 -27.59
CA PRO A 286 -8.35 -7.36 -26.69
C PRO A 286 -7.20 -8.35 -26.89
N ARG A 287 -6.55 -8.71 -25.80
CA ARG A 287 -5.52 -9.75 -25.77
C ARG A 287 -6.19 -10.99 -25.20
N LYS A 288 -5.86 -12.18 -25.70
CA LYS A 288 -6.27 -13.43 -25.07
C LYS A 288 -5.28 -13.72 -23.95
N VAL A 289 -5.73 -13.64 -22.71
CA VAL A 289 -4.95 -14.00 -21.52
C VAL A 289 -5.75 -15.01 -20.73
N ASP A 290 -5.05 -16.01 -20.20
CA ASP A 290 -5.63 -17.04 -19.34
C ASP A 290 -6.05 -16.42 -17.99
N GLY A 291 -7.27 -16.71 -17.54
CA GLY A 291 -7.77 -16.25 -16.24
C GLY A 291 -6.94 -16.75 -15.07
N ASP A 292 -6.46 -17.99 -15.13
CA ASP A 292 -5.66 -18.59 -14.05
C ASP A 292 -4.31 -17.87 -13.91
N LEU A 293 -3.70 -17.50 -15.03
CA LEU A 293 -2.47 -16.70 -15.05
C LEU A 293 -2.67 -15.32 -14.41
N LEU A 294 -3.86 -14.73 -14.58
CA LEU A 294 -4.21 -13.46 -13.94
C LEU A 294 -4.39 -13.65 -12.43
N VAL A 295 -5.02 -14.74 -11.98
CA VAL A 295 -5.14 -15.08 -10.55
C VAL A 295 -3.76 -15.26 -9.92
N ASP A 296 -2.88 -16.05 -10.55
CA ASP A 296 -1.51 -16.25 -10.10
C ASP A 296 -0.77 -14.92 -9.95
N LEU A 297 -0.90 -14.03 -10.94
CA LEU A 297 -0.30 -12.71 -10.88
C LEU A 297 -0.82 -11.88 -9.69
N LEU A 298 -2.10 -11.93 -9.37
CA LEU A 298 -2.67 -11.23 -8.20
C LEU A 298 -2.17 -11.80 -6.87
N VAL A 299 -2.05 -13.13 -6.78
CA VAL A 299 -1.47 -13.80 -5.61
C VAL A 299 -0.02 -13.35 -5.40
N CYS A 300 0.73 -13.21 -6.49
CA CYS A 300 2.14 -12.80 -6.46
C CYS A 300 2.33 -11.35 -6.09
N LEU A 301 1.42 -10.50 -6.55
CA LEU A 301 1.33 -9.11 -6.16
C LEU A 301 0.92 -8.92 -4.71
N ARG A 302 0.55 -9.98 -3.99
CA ARG A 302 -0.05 -9.94 -2.65
C ARG A 302 -1.33 -9.09 -2.62
N LEU A 303 -2.01 -9.04 -3.76
CA LEU A 303 -3.35 -8.47 -3.90
C LEU A 303 -4.43 -9.52 -3.65
N ALA A 304 -4.06 -10.79 -3.77
CA ALA A 304 -4.87 -11.93 -3.37
C ALA A 304 -4.02 -12.95 -2.62
N CYS A 305 -4.66 -13.92 -1.97
CA CYS A 305 -3.95 -15.02 -1.33
C CYS A 305 -4.80 -16.29 -1.27
N THR A 306 -4.15 -17.42 -1.54
CA THR A 306 -4.76 -18.75 -1.46
C THR A 306 -5.01 -19.14 0.00
N VAL A 307 -6.17 -19.74 0.27
CA VAL A 307 -6.58 -20.33 1.55
C VAL A 307 -6.87 -21.81 1.34
N ASN A 308 -7.06 -22.56 2.43
CA ASN A 308 -7.61 -23.89 2.28
C ASN A 308 -9.06 -23.76 1.79
N PRO A 309 -9.49 -24.59 0.82
CA PRO A 309 -10.87 -24.59 0.37
C PRO A 309 -11.82 -24.70 1.56
N GLN A 310 -12.73 -23.72 1.69
CA GLN A 310 -13.81 -23.72 2.67
C GLN A 310 -14.93 -24.68 2.22
N GLU A 311 -15.91 -24.94 3.09
CA GLU A 311 -17.07 -25.78 2.75
C GLU A 311 -17.88 -25.26 1.54
N ASP A 312 -17.85 -23.94 1.31
CA ASP A 312 -18.49 -23.29 0.16
C ASP A 312 -17.63 -23.29 -1.12
N GLY A 313 -16.46 -23.94 -1.08
CA GLY A 313 -15.52 -24.05 -2.19
C GLY A 313 -14.58 -22.85 -2.35
N THR A 314 -14.70 -21.79 -1.54
CA THR A 314 -13.79 -20.63 -1.62
C THR A 314 -12.37 -21.02 -1.19
N ASP A 315 -11.39 -20.73 -2.04
CA ASP A 315 -9.98 -21.11 -1.90
C ASP A 315 -9.03 -19.89 -2.05
N LEU A 316 -9.58 -18.69 -2.18
CA LEU A 316 -8.85 -17.44 -2.29
C LEU A 316 -9.51 -16.32 -1.48
N PHE A 317 -8.74 -15.32 -1.05
CA PHE A 317 -9.29 -14.04 -0.60
C PHE A 317 -8.55 -12.85 -1.19
N ILE A 318 -9.26 -11.73 -1.30
CA ILE A 318 -8.70 -10.43 -1.66
C ILE A 318 -8.79 -9.54 -0.42
N PRO A 319 -7.67 -9.19 0.24
CA PRO A 319 -7.69 -8.50 1.52
C PRO A 319 -8.43 -7.14 1.47
N ALA A 320 -8.26 -6.40 0.37
CA ALA A 320 -8.93 -5.12 0.15
C ALA A 320 -10.47 -5.25 -0.01
N SER A 321 -10.97 -6.46 -0.21
CA SER A 321 -12.40 -6.78 -0.38
C SER A 321 -12.99 -7.47 0.84
N LEU A 322 -12.20 -7.72 1.90
CA LEU A 322 -12.69 -8.31 3.14
C LEU A 322 -13.76 -7.39 3.75
N SER A 323 -14.89 -7.97 4.14
CA SER A 323 -15.96 -7.19 4.76
C SER A 323 -15.76 -7.06 6.28
N GLY A 324 -16.24 -5.95 6.84
CA GLY A 324 -16.28 -5.71 8.28
C GLY A 324 -17.49 -6.34 8.99
N ILE A 325 -18.37 -7.06 8.28
CA ILE A 325 -19.68 -7.50 8.80
C ILE A 325 -19.94 -8.99 8.54
N LYS A 326 -20.15 -9.71 9.67
CA LYS A 326 -21.14 -10.77 9.94
C LYS A 326 -21.72 -11.53 8.73
N ILE A 327 -21.13 -12.67 8.40
CA ILE A 327 -21.92 -13.77 7.83
C ILE A 327 -22.55 -14.49 9.04
N HIS A 328 -23.89 -14.54 9.10
CA HIS A 328 -24.70 -15.12 10.20
C HIS A 328 -24.81 -14.38 11.54
N GLY A 329 -24.84 -13.04 11.55
CA GLY A 329 -25.32 -12.29 12.73
C GLY A 329 -24.32 -12.11 13.89
N GLU A 330 -23.13 -12.71 13.82
CA GLU A 330 -22.04 -12.51 14.77
C GLU A 330 -20.81 -11.88 14.10
N VAL A 331 -20.18 -10.91 14.76
CA VAL A 331 -18.82 -10.44 14.43
C VAL A 331 -17.92 -11.42 15.19
N PRO A 332 -17.31 -12.44 14.56
CA PRO A 332 -16.74 -13.53 15.35
C PRO A 332 -15.48 -13.06 16.07
N ALA A 333 -14.50 -12.49 15.37
CA ALA A 333 -13.17 -12.29 15.95
C ALA A 333 -13.07 -11.21 17.05
N LYS A 334 -13.64 -10.00 16.87
CA LYS A 334 -13.62 -8.96 17.93
C LYS A 334 -14.39 -9.37 19.18
N LYS A 335 -15.42 -10.22 19.05
CA LYS A 335 -16.14 -10.79 20.21
C LYS A 335 -15.42 -12.00 20.82
N ASN A 336 -14.56 -12.67 20.06
CA ASN A 336 -13.84 -13.87 20.49
C ASN A 336 -12.55 -13.55 21.24
N PHE A 337 -11.86 -12.44 20.92
CA PHE A 337 -10.73 -11.97 21.72
C PHE A 337 -11.24 -11.37 23.04
N LYS A 338 -11.52 -12.26 24.00
CA LYS A 338 -11.96 -11.91 25.35
C LYS A 338 -11.01 -12.55 26.35
N PRO A 339 -10.00 -11.81 26.81
CA PRO A 339 -9.12 -12.30 27.85
C PRO A 339 -9.93 -12.75 29.06
N GLN A 340 -9.58 -13.90 29.61
CA GLN A 340 -10.18 -14.35 30.88
C GLN A 340 -9.59 -13.53 32.03
N LYS A 341 -10.30 -13.43 33.15
CA LYS A 341 -9.80 -12.71 34.34
C LYS A 341 -8.44 -13.21 34.86
N SER A 342 -8.08 -14.45 34.57
CA SER A 342 -6.80 -15.08 34.95
C SER A 342 -5.72 -14.98 33.87
N SER A 343 -6.04 -14.50 32.67
CA SER A 343 -5.11 -14.39 31.55
C SER A 343 -3.99 -13.39 31.84
N VAL A 344 -2.82 -13.65 31.29
CA VAL A 344 -1.80 -12.62 31.14
C VAL A 344 -2.07 -11.89 29.84
N VAL A 345 -2.24 -10.57 29.88
CA VAL A 345 -2.46 -9.76 28.68
C VAL A 345 -1.36 -8.75 28.48
N VAL A 346 -0.98 -8.57 27.22
CA VAL A 346 0.01 -7.57 26.82
C VAL A 346 -0.43 -6.96 25.49
N GLY A 347 -0.13 -5.68 25.30
CA GLY A 347 -0.51 -4.97 24.07
C GLY A 347 0.51 -3.93 23.65
N ARG A 348 0.61 -3.75 22.33
CA ARG A 348 1.44 -2.75 21.67
C ARG A 348 0.62 -2.00 20.63
N ARG A 349 0.89 -0.71 20.50
CA ARG A 349 0.37 0.15 19.45
C ARG A 349 1.51 0.55 18.53
N LEU A 350 1.41 0.24 17.25
CA LEU A 350 2.29 0.75 16.22
C LEU A 350 1.64 1.97 15.59
N SER A 351 2.35 3.09 15.58
CA SER A 351 1.88 4.33 14.98
C SER A 351 3.01 4.97 14.20
N VAL A 352 2.66 5.79 13.22
CA VAL A 352 3.67 6.61 12.56
C VAL A 352 4.07 7.73 13.51
N ASN A 353 5.36 8.07 13.58
CA ASN A 353 5.84 9.18 14.40
C ASN A 353 5.33 10.51 13.81
N ASP A 354 5.61 10.69 12.52
CA ASP A 354 5.28 11.87 11.75
C ASP A 354 4.03 11.68 10.89
N ASN A 355 2.88 12.02 11.47
CA ASN A 355 1.58 11.81 10.83
C ASN A 355 1.14 13.00 9.97
N LEU A 356 1.94 14.06 9.93
CA LEU A 356 1.68 15.19 9.04
C LEU A 356 2.18 14.89 7.64
N ARG A 357 3.31 14.16 7.55
CA ARG A 357 4.07 13.97 6.31
C ARG A 357 4.15 12.51 5.87
N THR A 358 3.90 11.57 6.76
CA THR A 358 3.86 10.13 6.44
C THR A 358 2.67 9.47 7.12
N PHE A 359 2.29 8.26 6.70
CA PHE A 359 1.19 7.50 7.30
C PHE A 359 1.28 6.01 6.95
N LEU A 360 0.48 5.19 7.63
CA LEU A 360 0.28 3.79 7.24
C LEU A 360 -0.53 3.76 5.95
N THR A 361 0.15 3.51 4.82
CA THR A 361 -0.50 3.56 3.52
C THR A 361 -1.62 2.52 3.42
N PRO A 362 -2.66 2.76 2.60
CA PRO A 362 -3.86 1.93 2.63
C PRO A 362 -3.62 0.45 2.32
N GLY A 363 -2.57 0.14 1.55
CA GLY A 363 -2.13 -1.22 1.23
C GLY A 363 -1.28 -1.92 2.30
N VAL A 364 -0.79 -1.23 3.34
CA VAL A 364 0.04 -1.83 4.40
C VAL A 364 -0.69 -2.96 5.11
N PHE A 365 -1.94 -2.74 5.52
CA PHE A 365 -2.67 -3.74 6.28
C PHE A 365 -3.13 -4.93 5.43
N PRO A 366 -3.66 -4.74 4.20
CA PRO A 366 -3.80 -5.82 3.22
C PRO A 366 -2.53 -6.67 3.06
N LEU A 367 -1.36 -6.02 2.97
CA LEU A 367 -0.08 -6.70 2.88
C LEU A 367 0.24 -7.53 4.13
N LEU A 368 -0.07 -6.99 5.30
CA LEU A 368 0.08 -7.68 6.58
C LEU A 368 -0.80 -8.92 6.66
N GLN A 369 -2.06 -8.82 6.22
CA GLN A 369 -3.02 -9.95 6.20
C GLN A 369 -2.52 -11.10 5.34
N VAL A 370 -2.05 -10.81 4.12
CA VAL A 370 -1.47 -11.82 3.23
C VAL A 370 -0.22 -12.45 3.85
N THR A 371 0.65 -11.63 4.42
CA THR A 371 1.93 -12.09 4.99
C THR A 371 1.71 -12.96 6.21
N PHE A 372 0.84 -12.54 7.13
CA PHE A 372 0.51 -13.29 8.33
C PHE A 372 -0.14 -14.62 7.99
N HIS A 373 -1.13 -14.62 7.09
CA HIS A 373 -1.77 -15.86 6.66
C HIS A 373 -0.75 -16.85 6.10
N ARG A 374 0.13 -16.43 5.19
CA ARG A 374 1.16 -17.32 4.62
C ARG A 374 2.15 -17.81 5.68
N HIS A 375 2.65 -16.89 6.51
CA HIS A 375 3.67 -17.19 7.52
C HIS A 375 3.17 -18.16 8.60
N PHE A 376 1.96 -17.95 9.10
CA PHE A 376 1.37 -18.78 10.16
C PHE A 376 0.76 -20.08 9.60
N LYS A 377 0.27 -20.09 8.35
CA LYS A 377 -0.14 -21.33 7.68
C LYS A 377 1.03 -22.32 7.53
N GLN A 378 2.24 -21.84 7.25
CA GLN A 378 3.45 -22.70 7.23
C GLN A 378 3.74 -23.35 8.59
N GLN A 379 3.25 -22.76 9.67
CA GLN A 379 3.35 -23.27 11.05
C GLN A 379 2.10 -24.03 11.48
N GLN A 380 1.19 -24.37 10.55
CA GLN A 380 -0.07 -25.06 10.81
C GLN A 380 -0.98 -24.30 11.79
N VAL A 381 -0.94 -22.97 11.75
CA VAL A 381 -1.79 -22.08 12.55
C VAL A 381 -2.88 -21.49 11.67
N ASP A 382 -4.13 -21.67 12.09
CA ASP A 382 -5.29 -21.08 11.42
C ASP A 382 -5.41 -19.59 11.75
N VAL A 383 -5.45 -18.77 10.69
CA VAL A 383 -5.59 -17.31 10.79
C VAL A 383 -6.98 -16.90 10.34
N THR A 384 -7.69 -16.21 11.22
CA THR A 384 -8.96 -15.55 10.92
C THR A 384 -8.70 -14.14 10.40
N LEU A 385 -9.28 -13.80 9.26
CA LEU A 385 -9.13 -12.50 8.59
C LEU A 385 -10.49 -11.81 8.45
N ALA A 386 -10.50 -10.49 8.64
CA ALA A 386 -11.66 -9.65 8.33
C ALA A 386 -11.17 -8.24 7.94
N GLN A 387 -12.08 -7.34 7.56
CA GLN A 387 -11.71 -5.96 7.32
C GLN A 387 -10.97 -5.38 8.53
N ASP A 388 -9.77 -4.85 8.29
CA ASP A 388 -8.93 -4.19 9.30
C ASP A 388 -8.60 -5.08 10.53
N MET A 389 -8.66 -6.41 10.41
CA MET A 389 -8.40 -7.34 11.51
C MET A 389 -7.69 -8.64 11.08
N ILE A 390 -6.81 -9.15 11.94
CA ILE A 390 -6.18 -10.47 11.91
C ILE A 390 -6.28 -11.09 13.31
N ASN A 391 -6.73 -12.33 13.42
CA ASN A 391 -6.83 -13.05 14.69
C ASN A 391 -6.35 -14.49 14.55
N PHE A 392 -5.56 -15.00 15.49
CA PHE A 392 -5.10 -16.40 15.48
C PHE A 392 -4.71 -16.86 16.88
N LYS A 393 -4.54 -18.18 17.03
CA LYS A 393 -4.06 -18.80 18.27
C LYS A 393 -2.87 -19.70 17.98
N MET A 394 -1.75 -19.48 18.68
CA MET A 394 -0.52 -20.24 18.53
C MET A 394 0.12 -20.46 19.90
N ASP A 395 0.63 -21.65 20.20
CA ASP A 395 1.30 -21.97 21.48
C ASP A 395 0.46 -21.65 22.75
N GLY A 396 -0.87 -21.73 22.65
CA GLY A 396 -1.77 -21.36 23.75
C GLY A 396 -1.96 -19.83 23.94
N VAL A 397 -1.35 -19.04 23.05
CA VAL A 397 -1.44 -17.58 22.99
C VAL A 397 -2.48 -17.17 21.95
N GLU A 398 -3.45 -16.37 22.37
CA GLU A 398 -4.42 -15.73 21.48
C GLU A 398 -3.89 -14.35 21.07
N VAL A 399 -3.97 -14.03 19.78
CA VAL A 399 -3.42 -12.80 19.19
C VAL A 399 -4.49 -12.09 18.37
N LEU A 400 -4.70 -10.80 18.65
CA LEU A 400 -5.52 -9.90 17.83
C LEU A 400 -4.63 -8.78 17.29
N VAL A 401 -4.63 -8.60 15.97
CA VAL A 401 -4.04 -7.44 15.30
C VAL A 401 -5.15 -6.67 14.61
N GLU A 402 -5.28 -5.39 14.91
CA GLU A 402 -6.31 -4.54 14.31
C GLU A 402 -5.76 -3.22 13.80
N LEU A 403 -6.16 -2.85 12.59
CA LEU A 403 -5.94 -1.52 12.05
C LEU A 403 -7.07 -0.61 12.52
N CYS A 404 -6.71 0.51 13.12
CA CYS A 404 -7.66 1.51 13.56
C CYS A 404 -7.50 2.75 12.70
N ARG A 405 -8.58 3.10 12.02
CA ARG A 405 -8.72 4.33 11.24
C ARG A 405 -9.81 5.16 11.88
N MET A 406 -9.51 6.40 12.23
CA MET A 406 -10.53 7.36 12.66
C MET A 406 -10.34 8.67 11.93
N GLU A 407 -11.46 9.24 11.50
CA GLU A 407 -11.48 10.54 10.86
C GLU A 407 -10.88 11.59 11.79
N GLY A 408 -9.85 12.31 11.31
CA GLY A 408 -9.14 13.31 12.09
C GLY A 408 -8.17 12.77 13.14
N GLN A 409 -7.94 11.45 13.22
CA GLN A 409 -6.93 10.85 14.09
C GLN A 409 -5.86 10.08 13.31
N LYS A 410 -4.77 9.77 14.00
CA LYS A 410 -3.64 9.01 13.46
C LYS A 410 -4.06 7.57 13.25
N ASP A 411 -3.82 7.02 12.06
CA ASP A 411 -3.96 5.59 11.82
C ASP A 411 -2.92 4.83 12.66
N PHE A 412 -3.32 3.72 13.26
CA PHE A 412 -2.44 2.88 14.06
C PHE A 412 -2.83 1.40 13.96
N ILE A 413 -1.87 0.53 14.27
CA ILE A 413 -2.08 -0.91 14.38
C ILE A 413 -1.93 -1.31 15.84
N ASP A 414 -2.98 -1.87 16.43
CA ASP A 414 -2.89 -2.47 17.76
C ASP A 414 -2.60 -3.97 17.62
N VAL A 415 -1.64 -4.46 18.41
CA VAL A 415 -1.30 -5.86 18.56
C VAL A 415 -1.57 -6.24 20.01
N LEU A 416 -2.57 -7.08 20.23
CA LEU A 416 -2.99 -7.55 21.55
C LEU A 416 -2.70 -9.05 21.66
N VAL A 417 -2.22 -9.44 22.83
CA VAL A 417 -1.94 -10.84 23.15
C VAL A 417 -2.59 -11.18 24.48
N SER A 418 -3.24 -12.34 24.52
CA SER A 418 -3.83 -12.95 25.71
C SER A 418 -3.30 -14.37 25.85
N VAL A 419 -2.73 -14.68 27.02
CA VAL A 419 -2.24 -16.01 27.37
C VAL A 419 -3.15 -16.58 28.44
N HIS A 420 -3.85 -17.66 28.12
CA HIS A 420 -4.69 -18.34 29.08
C HIS A 420 -3.81 -19.16 30.04
N LYS A 421 -3.97 -18.93 31.34
CA LYS A 421 -3.37 -19.80 32.36
C LYS A 421 -4.17 -21.10 32.41
N VAL A 422 -3.78 -22.08 31.60
CA VAL A 422 -4.33 -23.44 31.75
C VAL A 422 -3.62 -24.10 32.93
N TYR A 423 -4.35 -24.36 34.01
CA TYR A 423 -3.94 -25.33 35.03
C TYR A 423 -4.25 -26.73 34.50
N ASP A 424 -3.46 -27.21 33.53
CA ASP A 424 -3.53 -28.59 33.08
C ASP A 424 -2.13 -29.21 33.16
N GLU A 425 -1.95 -30.10 34.13
CA GLU A 425 -0.69 -30.79 34.42
C GLU A 425 -0.25 -31.74 33.28
N SER A 426 -1.14 -32.03 32.32
CA SER A 426 -0.86 -32.92 31.18
C SER A 426 -0.37 -32.18 29.93
N VAL A 427 -0.48 -30.84 29.88
CA VAL A 427 0.03 -30.02 28.77
C VAL A 427 1.39 -29.44 29.19
N PRO A 428 2.45 -29.58 28.38
CA PRO A 428 3.74 -28.93 28.65
C PRO A 428 3.67 -27.41 28.39
N LEU A 429 2.74 -26.70 29.03
CA LEU A 429 2.67 -25.24 29.09
C LEU A 429 3.69 -24.74 30.11
N ARG A 430 4.98 -24.78 29.75
CA ARG A 430 6.07 -24.31 30.62
C ARG A 430 6.78 -23.04 30.15
N LYS A 431 6.36 -22.38 29.06
CA LYS A 431 7.15 -21.28 28.50
C LYS A 431 6.57 -19.87 28.65
N ILE A 432 5.26 -19.67 28.70
CA ILE A 432 4.67 -18.33 28.74
C ILE A 432 3.71 -18.24 29.92
N SER A 433 4.22 -17.83 31.07
CA SER A 433 3.46 -17.78 32.33
C SER A 433 3.40 -16.38 32.94
N ARG A 434 4.28 -15.49 32.46
CA ARG A 434 4.43 -14.11 32.91
C ARG A 434 4.21 -13.14 31.75
N ALA A 435 3.96 -11.87 32.11
CA ALA A 435 3.86 -10.80 31.13
C ALA A 435 5.16 -10.64 30.33
N ASP A 436 6.31 -10.82 30.97
CA ASP A 436 7.63 -10.71 30.32
C ASP A 436 7.79 -11.77 29.20
N ASP A 437 7.43 -13.03 29.48
CA ASP A 437 7.46 -14.13 28.49
C ASP A 437 6.51 -13.84 27.32
N ALA A 438 5.31 -13.32 27.62
CA ALA A 438 4.31 -12.99 26.60
C ALA A 438 4.74 -11.83 25.71
N LEU A 439 5.48 -10.87 26.28
CA LEU A 439 6.08 -9.76 25.54
C LEU A 439 7.20 -10.25 24.63
N GLU A 440 8.11 -11.09 25.13
CA GLU A 440 9.20 -11.65 24.32
C GLU A 440 8.62 -12.45 23.14
N TRP A 441 7.61 -13.28 23.39
CA TRP A 441 6.92 -14.03 22.35
C TRP A 441 6.21 -13.10 21.34
N MET A 442 5.51 -12.05 21.80
CA MET A 442 4.86 -11.07 20.92
C MET A 442 5.88 -10.37 20.03
N GLU A 443 7.01 -9.96 20.60
CA GLU A 443 8.09 -9.28 19.88
C GLU A 443 8.67 -10.17 18.80
N GLU A 444 8.97 -11.44 19.12
CA GLU A 444 9.55 -12.39 18.19
C GLU A 444 8.57 -12.81 17.08
N LYS A 445 7.34 -13.20 17.44
CA LYS A 445 6.42 -13.88 16.52
C LYS A 445 5.52 -12.93 15.74
N VAL A 446 5.15 -11.79 16.32
CA VAL A 446 4.14 -10.90 15.75
C VAL A 446 4.77 -9.60 15.29
N LEU A 447 5.41 -8.86 16.22
CA LEU A 447 5.93 -7.54 15.91
C LEU A 447 7.16 -7.59 15.01
N GLY A 448 7.99 -8.63 15.10
CA GLY A 448 9.08 -8.88 14.15
C GLY A 448 8.56 -8.94 12.71
N THR A 449 7.55 -9.77 12.45
CA THR A 449 6.89 -9.91 11.14
C THR A 449 6.22 -8.60 10.72
N THR A 450 5.51 -7.91 11.62
CA THR A 450 4.89 -6.62 11.30
C THR A 450 5.92 -5.56 10.89
N ARG A 451 7.03 -5.44 11.62
CA ARG A 451 8.11 -4.48 11.30
C ARG A 451 8.78 -4.82 9.98
N GLN A 452 8.99 -6.11 9.70
CA GLN A 452 9.53 -6.55 8.40
C GLN A 452 8.62 -6.09 7.26
N VAL A 453 7.31 -6.35 7.35
CA VAL A 453 6.34 -5.92 6.33
C VAL A 453 6.32 -4.40 6.16
N LEU A 454 6.42 -3.64 7.25
CA LEU A 454 6.47 -2.17 7.19
C LEU A 454 7.74 -1.64 6.51
N ALA A 455 8.86 -2.33 6.67
CA ALA A 455 10.14 -1.95 6.06
C ALA A 455 10.31 -2.40 4.60
N GLU A 456 9.45 -3.31 4.11
CA GLU A 456 9.43 -3.70 2.70
C GLU A 456 9.05 -2.54 1.79
N SER A 457 9.46 -2.58 0.52
CA SER A 457 9.13 -1.54 -0.45
C SER A 457 7.64 -1.32 -0.68
N ARG A 458 6.85 -2.39 -0.59
CA ARG A 458 5.38 -2.32 -0.64
C ARG A 458 4.74 -1.96 0.71
N GLY A 459 5.52 -1.90 1.79
CA GLY A 459 5.10 -1.44 3.11
C GLY A 459 5.05 0.09 3.20
N ALA A 460 5.61 0.64 4.27
CA ALA A 460 5.74 2.08 4.47
C ALA A 460 7.18 2.42 4.91
N PRO A 461 8.18 2.15 4.06
CA PRO A 461 9.61 2.25 4.44
C PRO A 461 10.07 3.69 4.70
N GLY A 462 9.32 4.69 4.23
CA GLY A 462 9.54 6.10 4.55
C GLY A 462 8.91 6.56 5.86
N ALA A 463 8.00 5.76 6.43
CA ALA A 463 7.33 6.09 7.68
C ALA A 463 8.15 5.59 8.88
N GLU A 464 8.51 6.50 9.77
CA GLU A 464 9.10 6.12 11.06
C GLU A 464 8.01 5.56 11.98
N ILE A 465 8.16 4.32 12.43
CA ILE A 465 7.15 3.63 13.25
C ILE A 465 7.55 3.65 14.72
N THR A 466 6.68 4.18 15.57
CA THR A 466 6.76 4.08 17.03
C THR A 466 6.02 2.85 17.51
N CYS A 467 6.45 2.30 18.65
CA CYS A 467 5.79 1.18 19.30
C CYS A 467 5.54 1.53 20.77
N ASP A 468 4.28 1.84 21.09
CA ASP A 468 3.86 2.26 22.41
C ASP A 468 3.15 1.14 23.18
N ILE A 469 3.08 1.26 24.51
CA ILE A 469 2.48 0.25 25.37
C ILE A 469 0.99 0.53 25.58
N ILE A 470 0.15 -0.46 25.32
CA ILE A 470 -1.27 -0.42 25.69
C ILE A 470 -1.40 -0.86 27.14
N ARG A 471 -2.14 -0.10 27.97
CA ARG A 471 -2.36 -0.49 29.36
C ARG A 471 -3.12 -1.82 29.44
N PRO A 472 -2.64 -2.82 30.22
CA PRO A 472 -3.30 -4.12 30.36
C PRO A 472 -4.79 -4.03 30.72
N ALA A 473 -5.17 -3.13 31.63
CA ALA A 473 -6.56 -2.92 32.05
C ALA A 473 -7.51 -2.57 30.88
N CYS A 474 -7.01 -1.91 29.83
CA CYS A 474 -7.79 -1.62 28.63
C CYS A 474 -8.08 -2.90 27.82
N ILE A 475 -7.14 -3.85 27.81
CA ILE A 475 -7.29 -5.13 27.11
C ILE A 475 -8.22 -6.06 27.91
N GLU A 476 -8.02 -6.14 29.23
CA GLU A 476 -8.86 -6.94 30.15
C GLU A 476 -10.33 -6.51 30.13
N SER A 477 -10.57 -5.21 29.99
CA SER A 477 -11.93 -4.65 29.95
C SER A 477 -12.50 -4.57 28.52
N SER A 478 -11.79 -5.13 27.53
CA SER A 478 -12.16 -5.08 26.11
C SER A 478 -12.52 -3.67 25.62
N VAL A 479 -11.74 -2.67 26.04
CA VAL A 479 -11.91 -1.28 25.64
C VAL A 479 -11.70 -1.16 24.13
N GLU A 480 -12.58 -0.40 23.47
CA GLU A 480 -12.46 -0.06 22.06
C GLU A 480 -11.11 0.57 21.77
N ALA A 481 -10.51 0.23 20.62
CA ALA A 481 -9.13 0.59 20.31
C ALA A 481 -8.82 2.08 20.50
N ASN A 482 -9.74 2.95 20.10
CA ASN A 482 -9.58 4.40 20.19
C ASN A 482 -9.55 4.94 21.63
N ASP A 483 -10.20 4.23 22.57
CA ASP A 483 -10.30 4.62 23.98
C ASP A 483 -9.21 3.97 24.84
N ARG A 484 -8.34 3.14 24.23
CA ARG A 484 -7.25 2.49 24.95
C ARG A 484 -6.22 3.50 25.40
N ARG A 485 -5.85 3.40 26.68
CA ARG A 485 -4.81 4.24 27.26
C ARG A 485 -3.45 3.72 26.87
N ILE A 486 -2.66 4.62 26.28
CA ILE A 486 -1.31 4.35 25.80
C ILE A 486 -0.27 4.95 26.74
N VAL A 487 0.84 4.26 26.92
CA VAL A 487 2.03 4.75 27.61
C VAL A 487 3.17 4.80 26.59
N THR A 488 3.60 6.01 26.26
CA THR A 488 4.68 6.22 25.28
C THR A 488 6.04 5.97 25.90
N ALA A 489 7.02 5.64 25.05
CA ALA A 489 8.41 5.46 25.47
C ALA A 489 8.96 6.68 26.22
N ASP A 490 8.66 7.89 25.78
CA ASP A 490 9.13 9.12 26.43
C ASP A 490 8.48 9.35 27.79
N ARG A 491 7.19 9.01 27.91
CA ARG A 491 6.51 9.03 29.21
C ARG A 491 7.10 8.01 30.17
N LEU A 492 7.44 6.81 29.70
CA LEU A 492 8.14 5.80 30.52
C LEU A 492 9.51 6.28 30.96
N LYS A 493 10.32 6.84 30.05
CA LYS A 493 11.62 7.43 30.38
C LYS A 493 11.48 8.52 31.44
N HIS A 494 10.47 9.38 31.32
CA HIS A 494 10.20 10.44 32.29
C HIS A 494 9.81 9.87 33.66
N ILE A 495 8.89 8.90 33.71
CA ILE A 495 8.48 8.23 34.95
C ILE A 495 9.68 7.55 35.61
N LEU A 496 10.50 6.84 34.83
CA LEU A 496 11.72 6.18 35.31
C LEU A 496 12.72 7.18 35.87
N ARG A 497 12.97 8.31 35.19
CA ARG A 497 13.84 9.38 35.70
C ARG A 497 13.32 9.94 37.03
N GLN A 498 12.04 10.26 37.10
CA GLN A 498 11.44 10.75 38.36
C GLN A 498 11.54 9.71 39.48
N ASP A 499 11.33 8.42 39.19
CA ASP A 499 11.43 7.36 40.20
C ASP A 499 12.89 7.17 40.65
N LEU A 500 13.86 7.24 39.73
CA LEU A 500 15.29 7.18 40.05
C LEU A 500 15.74 8.39 40.89
N GLU A 501 15.25 9.60 40.57
CA GLU A 501 15.52 10.83 41.32
C GLU A 501 14.89 10.78 42.72
N LYS A 502 13.67 10.24 42.85
CA LYS A 502 12.99 10.03 44.14
C LYS A 502 13.62 8.90 44.96
N ARG A 503 14.13 7.86 44.31
CA ARG A 503 14.74 6.67 44.94
C ARG A 503 16.26 6.75 45.01
N GLY A 504 16.82 7.93 45.26
CA GLY A 504 18.26 8.17 45.47
C GLY A 504 18.95 7.33 46.57
N SER A 505 18.39 6.21 47.05
CA SER A 505 18.99 5.19 47.91
C SER A 505 18.12 3.91 48.02
N ARG A 506 18.02 3.09 46.96
CA ARG A 506 17.82 1.59 46.95
C ARG A 506 17.04 1.11 45.71
N ILE A 507 17.68 0.24 44.95
CA ILE A 507 17.12 -0.43 43.77
C ILE A 507 16.20 -1.58 44.21
N VAL A 508 14.91 -1.51 43.85
CA VAL A 508 14.05 -2.69 43.65
C VAL A 508 13.11 -2.42 42.47
N VAL A 509 13.40 -3.08 41.34
CA VAL A 509 12.58 -3.07 40.12
C VAL A 509 11.42 -4.03 40.32
N ASN A 510 10.26 -3.56 40.82
CA ASN A 510 9.06 -4.40 40.92
C ASN A 510 7.71 -3.64 40.85
N GLY A 511 7.69 -2.39 40.36
CA GLY A 511 6.51 -1.52 40.51
C GLY A 511 5.86 -0.94 39.26
N ILE A 512 6.43 -1.07 38.06
CA ILE A 512 6.04 -0.19 36.94
C ILE A 512 4.82 -0.71 36.16
N PHE A 513 4.40 -1.98 36.35
CA PHE A 513 3.33 -2.61 35.57
C PHE A 513 1.94 -2.63 36.23
N ARG A 514 1.69 -1.86 37.31
CA ARG A 514 0.42 -1.93 38.08
C ARG A 514 -0.44 -0.65 38.17
N GLN A 515 -0.26 0.37 37.31
CA GLN A 515 -1.15 1.55 37.28
C GLN A 515 -1.56 2.01 35.88
#